data_AF-A0A9W7D4B6-F1
#
_entry.id   AF-A0A9W7D4B6-F1
#
_cell.length_a   1.000
_cell.length_b   1.000
_cell.length_c   1.000
_cell.angle_alpha   90.00
_cell.angle_beta   90.00
_cell.angle_gamma   90.00
#
_symmetry.space_group_name_H-M   'P 1'
#
loop_
_entity.id
_entity.type
_entity.pdbx_description
1 polymer ?
#
loop_
_entity_poly.entity_id
_entity_poly.type
_entity_poly.pdbx_seq_one_letter_code
_entity_poly.pdbx_strand_id
1 'polypeptide(L)'
;MTRRLDGPAALRDTERTWTRLKSSLLRRYGERPDKAMAEWRVGQRRMMPGETYADFAAALRDLCGNYRIRERVRLAQFYRSLDRTTRLLVKQRPKPETLEEAVNKATEINDPIDNVAHGMENIGQAFVAAPDTYVVPASGTTGHMA
;
A
#
# COMPACT_ATOMS: atom_id res chain seq x y z
N MET A 1 -39.69 -22.47 11.56
CA MET A 1 -38.56 -23.38 11.22
C MET A 1 -37.61 -23.44 12.42
N THR A 2 -37.72 -24.49 13.22
CA THR A 2 -36.97 -24.70 14.47
C THR A 2 -35.55 -25.16 14.17
N ARG A 3 -34.56 -24.34 14.55
CA ARG A 3 -33.13 -24.65 14.39
C ARG A 3 -32.75 -25.65 15.49
N ARG A 4 -32.56 -26.93 15.14
CA ARG A 4 -32.08 -27.97 16.07
C ARG A 4 -30.76 -27.51 16.71
N LEU A 5 -30.73 -27.53 18.04
CA LEU A 5 -29.54 -27.29 18.83
C LEU A 5 -28.77 -28.61 18.94
N ASP A 6 -27.98 -28.94 17.92
CA ASP A 6 -27.01 -30.03 18.04
C ASP A 6 -25.83 -29.53 18.89
N GLY A 7 -25.98 -29.74 20.20
CA GLY A 7 -24.92 -29.59 21.20
C GLY A 7 -23.77 -30.60 20.96
N PRO A 8 -22.73 -30.58 21.81
CA PRO A 8 -21.54 -31.42 21.65
C PRO A 8 -21.81 -32.94 21.64
N ALA A 9 -23.05 -33.37 21.93
CA ALA A 9 -23.52 -34.74 21.83
C ALA A 9 -23.53 -35.32 20.38
N ALA A 10 -23.43 -34.48 19.34
CA ALA A 10 -23.45 -34.93 17.95
C ALA A 10 -22.08 -35.39 17.39
N LEU A 11 -21.01 -35.39 18.21
CA LEU A 11 -19.68 -35.86 17.82
C LEU A 11 -19.48 -37.31 18.28
N ARG A 12 -18.98 -38.19 17.39
CA ARG A 12 -18.64 -39.59 17.73
C ARG A 12 -17.53 -39.59 18.82
N ASP A 13 -17.47 -40.61 19.68
CA ASP A 13 -16.54 -40.64 20.82
C ASP A 13 -15.06 -40.45 20.42
N THR A 14 -14.67 -40.92 19.23
CA THR A 14 -13.33 -40.73 18.65
C THR A 14 -13.03 -39.30 18.18
N GLU A 15 -14.01 -38.41 18.20
CA GLU A 15 -13.91 -37.01 17.78
C GLU A 15 -13.96 -36.03 18.97
N ARG A 16 -14.17 -36.53 20.19
CA ARG A 16 -14.17 -35.77 21.45
C ARG A 16 -12.76 -35.50 21.97
N THR A 17 -11.87 -35.04 21.09
CA THR A 17 -10.61 -34.47 21.52
C THR A 17 -10.81 -32.99 21.83
N TRP A 18 -10.14 -32.51 22.88
CA TRP A 18 -10.15 -31.09 23.25
C TRP A 18 -9.88 -30.17 22.05
N THR A 19 -8.97 -30.57 21.16
CA THR A 19 -8.63 -29.86 19.93
C THR A 19 -9.84 -29.68 19.01
N ARG A 20 -10.61 -30.75 18.74
CA ARG A 20 -11.80 -30.70 17.88
C ARG A 20 -12.92 -29.90 18.52
N LEU A 21 -13.13 -30.06 19.83
CA LEU A 21 -14.10 -29.27 20.57
C LEU A 21 -13.77 -27.78 20.48
N LYS A 22 -12.51 -27.40 20.77
CA LYS A 22 -12.01 -26.02 20.68
C LYS A 22 -12.16 -25.46 19.26
N SER A 23 -11.80 -26.19 18.22
CA SER A 23 -12.00 -25.77 16.81
C SER A 23 -13.47 -25.59 16.47
N SER A 24 -14.35 -26.49 16.92
CA SER A 24 -15.79 -26.41 16.66
C SER A 24 -16.45 -25.22 17.36
N LEU A 25 -16.01 -24.90 18.57
CA LEU A 25 -16.48 -23.75 19.35
C LEU A 25 -15.97 -22.45 18.75
N LEU A 26 -14.69 -22.36 18.39
CA LEU A 26 -14.13 -21.20 17.68
C LEU A 26 -14.81 -20.97 16.32
N ARG A 27 -15.18 -22.04 15.61
CA ARG A 27 -15.92 -21.92 14.34
C ARG A 27 -17.36 -21.40 14.53
N ARG A 28 -18.03 -21.77 15.63
CA ARG A 28 -19.43 -21.38 15.91
C ARG A 28 -19.56 -20.05 16.61
N TYR A 29 -18.68 -19.77 17.56
CA TYR A 29 -18.79 -18.65 18.50
C TYR A 29 -17.55 -17.74 18.53
N GLY A 30 -16.45 -18.14 17.88
CA GLY A 30 -15.30 -17.27 17.73
C GLY A 30 -15.66 -16.03 16.90
N GLU A 31 -14.94 -14.93 17.15
CA GLU A 31 -15.06 -13.72 16.35
C GLU A 31 -14.91 -14.10 14.87
N ARG A 32 -15.92 -13.76 14.06
CA ARG A 32 -15.89 -14.08 12.64
C ARG A 32 -14.88 -13.16 11.99
N PRO A 33 -13.73 -13.68 11.56
CA PRO A 33 -12.69 -12.82 11.07
C PRO A 33 -13.13 -12.30 9.70
N ASP A 34 -13.49 -11.01 9.59
CA ASP A 34 -13.98 -10.42 8.35
C ASP A 34 -12.81 -10.03 7.44
N LYS A 35 -12.49 -10.92 6.50
CA LYS A 35 -11.46 -10.67 5.49
C LYS A 35 -11.77 -9.43 4.64
N ALA A 36 -13.04 -9.16 4.34
CA ALA A 36 -13.42 -7.98 3.56
C ALA A 36 -13.17 -6.71 4.38
N MET A 37 -13.42 -6.74 5.70
CA MET A 37 -13.06 -5.66 6.61
C MET A 37 -11.54 -5.44 6.67
N ALA A 38 -10.74 -6.51 6.69
CA ALA A 38 -9.28 -6.40 6.67
C ALA A 38 -8.77 -5.80 5.35
N GLU A 39 -9.31 -6.24 4.20
CA GLU A 39 -9.00 -5.65 2.89
C GLU A 39 -9.45 -4.19 2.79
N TRP A 40 -10.62 -3.85 3.37
CA TRP A 40 -11.11 -2.49 3.44
C TRP A 40 -10.17 -1.59 4.26
N ARG A 41 -9.72 -2.04 5.43
CA ARG A 41 -8.74 -1.31 6.27
C ARG A 41 -7.44 -1.04 5.52
N VAL A 42 -6.91 -2.04 4.82
CA VAL A 42 -5.74 -1.87 3.95
C VAL A 42 -6.02 -0.83 2.87
N GLY A 43 -7.16 -0.90 2.18
CA GLY A 43 -7.55 0.06 1.15
C GLY A 43 -7.72 1.51 1.64
N GLN A 44 -8.09 1.70 2.90
CA GLN A 44 -8.25 3.03 3.51
C GLN A 44 -6.92 3.64 4.01
N ARG A 45 -5.87 2.84 4.20
CA ARG A 45 -4.62 3.33 4.81
C ARG A 45 -3.83 4.23 3.87
N ARG A 46 -3.80 5.53 4.15
CA ARG A 46 -2.98 6.52 3.44
C ARG A 46 -1.61 6.65 4.09
N MET A 47 -0.56 6.78 3.30
CA MET A 47 0.79 7.06 3.80
C MET A 47 0.84 8.46 4.41
N MET A 48 1.42 8.60 5.60
CA MET A 48 1.54 9.88 6.28
C MET A 48 2.72 10.69 5.71
N PRO A 49 2.68 12.02 5.73
CA PRO A 49 3.85 12.83 5.37
C PRO A 49 5.06 12.46 6.25
N GLY A 50 6.21 12.21 5.62
CA GLY A 50 7.44 11.80 6.31
C GLY A 50 7.49 10.31 6.73
N GLU A 51 6.44 9.54 6.48
CA GLU A 51 6.46 8.09 6.71
C GLU A 51 7.32 7.39 5.66
N THR A 52 8.21 6.50 6.11
CA THR A 52 9.04 5.71 5.19
C THR A 52 8.23 4.62 4.49
N TYR A 53 8.71 4.16 3.33
CA TYR A 53 8.06 3.04 2.61
C TYR A 53 8.04 1.75 3.42
N ALA A 54 9.09 1.51 4.23
CA ALA A 54 9.18 0.35 5.10
C ALA A 54 8.14 0.41 6.23
N ASP A 55 8.01 1.56 6.91
CA ASP A 55 7.03 1.75 7.98
C ASP A 55 5.60 1.64 7.46
N PHE A 56 5.33 2.24 6.30
CA PHE A 56 4.02 2.11 5.66
C PHE A 56 3.71 0.65 5.32
N ALA A 57 4.68 -0.09 4.77
CA ALA A 57 4.49 -1.50 4.45
C ALA A 57 4.30 -2.38 5.70
N ALA A 58 4.99 -2.07 6.81
CA ALA A 58 4.75 -2.70 8.11
C ALA A 58 3.32 -2.42 8.58
N ALA A 59 2.86 -1.17 8.54
CA ALA A 59 1.50 -0.81 8.91
C ALA A 59 0.44 -1.53 8.04
N LEU A 60 0.69 -1.72 6.74
CA LEU A 60 -0.20 -2.52 5.88
C LEU A 60 -0.25 -3.99 6.33
N ARG A 61 0.87 -4.57 6.78
CA ARG A 61 0.92 -5.94 7.31
C ARG A 61 0.20 -6.04 8.65
N ASP A 62 0.35 -5.06 9.53
CA ASP A 62 -0.29 -5.04 10.85
C ASP A 62 -1.82 -4.92 10.75
N LEU A 63 -2.31 -4.11 9.82
CA LEU A 63 -3.75 -4.02 9.51
C LEU A 63 -4.33 -5.35 9.00
N CYS A 64 -3.50 -6.22 8.44
CA CYS A 64 -3.89 -7.56 8.04
C CYS A 64 -3.97 -8.53 9.22
N GLY A 65 -3.40 -8.25 10.39
CA GLY A 65 -3.33 -9.21 11.50
C GLY A 65 -2.97 -10.65 11.05
N ASN A 66 -3.76 -11.64 11.48
CA ASN A 66 -3.60 -13.04 11.07
C ASN A 66 -4.25 -13.38 9.71
N TYR A 67 -4.79 -12.38 8.99
CA TYR A 67 -5.49 -12.60 7.72
C TYR A 67 -4.50 -12.77 6.56
N ARG A 68 -4.73 -13.82 5.77
CA ARG A 68 -4.04 -13.99 4.48
C ARG A 68 -4.69 -13.10 3.41
N ILE A 69 -4.31 -11.82 3.43
CA ILE A 69 -4.63 -10.86 2.37
C ILE A 69 -3.75 -11.16 1.15
N ARG A 70 -4.32 -11.03 -0.05
CA ARG A 70 -3.57 -11.26 -1.30
C ARG A 70 -2.56 -10.12 -1.49
N GLU A 71 -1.34 -10.46 -1.89
CA GLU A 71 -0.27 -9.48 -2.16
C GLU A 71 -0.68 -8.38 -3.14
N ARG A 72 -1.50 -8.74 -4.13
CA ARG A 72 -2.12 -7.77 -5.06
C ARG A 72 -2.84 -6.62 -4.35
N VAL A 73 -3.51 -6.87 -3.22
CA VAL A 73 -4.23 -5.82 -2.47
C VAL A 73 -3.25 -4.87 -1.79
N ARG A 74 -2.21 -5.41 -1.15
CA ARG A 74 -1.15 -4.61 -0.52
C ARG A 74 -0.38 -3.79 -1.55
N LEU A 75 -0.01 -4.42 -2.67
CA LEU A 75 0.63 -3.75 -3.80
C LEU A 75 -0.23 -2.65 -4.40
N ALA A 76 -1.52 -2.92 -4.63
CA ALA A 76 -2.43 -1.92 -5.15
C ALA A 76 -2.52 -0.71 -4.21
N GLN A 77 -2.53 -0.93 -2.90
CA GLN A 77 -2.54 0.16 -1.93
C GLN A 77 -1.22 0.93 -1.93
N PHE A 78 -0.08 0.24 -1.91
CA PHE A 78 1.23 0.86 -2.01
C PHE A 78 1.36 1.72 -3.26
N TYR A 79 0.96 1.21 -4.43
CA TYR A 79 0.98 2.00 -5.66
C TYR A 79 0.06 3.21 -5.62
N ARG A 80 -1.03 3.19 -4.84
CA ARG A 80 -1.93 4.35 -4.70
C ARG A 80 -1.30 5.45 -3.85
N SER A 81 -0.50 5.10 -2.84
CA SER A 81 0.15 6.07 -1.95
C SER A 81 1.37 6.76 -2.56
N LEU A 82 2.02 6.16 -3.55
CA LEU A 82 3.16 6.78 -4.25
C LEU A 82 2.73 7.98 -5.11
N ASP A 83 3.66 8.91 -5.32
CA ASP A 83 3.55 10.00 -6.29
C ASP A 83 3.50 9.44 -7.74
N ARG A 84 3.33 10.31 -8.73
CA ARG A 84 3.15 9.86 -10.11
C ARG A 84 4.42 9.25 -10.70
N THR A 85 5.59 9.84 -10.45
CA THR A 85 6.85 9.44 -11.09
C THR A 85 7.37 8.15 -10.45
N THR A 86 7.45 8.08 -9.12
CA THR A 86 7.88 6.87 -8.40
C THR A 86 7.00 5.68 -8.74
N ARG A 87 5.67 5.86 -8.79
CA ARG A 87 4.72 4.79 -9.16
C ARG A 87 4.98 4.23 -10.55
N LEU A 88 5.37 5.06 -11.52
CA LEU A 88 5.65 4.62 -12.89
C LEU A 88 6.96 3.85 -12.94
N LEU A 89 8.01 4.36 -12.28
CA LEU A 89 9.32 3.73 -12.22
C LEU A 89 9.29 2.37 -11.51
N VAL A 90 8.61 2.26 -10.37
CA VAL A 90 8.48 0.98 -9.65
C VAL A 90 7.81 -0.08 -10.54
N LYS A 91 6.85 0.32 -11.38
CA LYS A 91 6.12 -0.59 -12.29
C LYS A 91 6.90 -1.02 -13.54
N GLN A 92 8.07 -0.44 -13.81
CA GLN A 92 8.94 -0.89 -14.91
C GLN A 92 9.45 -2.31 -14.65
N ARG A 93 10.02 -2.98 -15.66
CA ARG A 93 10.60 -4.32 -15.47
C ARG A 93 11.93 -4.22 -14.70
N PRO A 94 12.25 -5.17 -13.80
CA PRO A 94 11.39 -6.27 -13.35
C PRO A 94 10.22 -5.75 -12.50
N LYS A 95 9.02 -6.28 -12.76
CA LYS A 95 7.80 -5.84 -12.09
C LYS A 95 7.70 -6.53 -10.73
N PRO A 96 7.55 -5.80 -9.62
CA PRO A 96 7.41 -6.39 -8.30
C PRO A 96 6.16 -7.30 -8.20
N GLU A 97 6.35 -8.49 -7.65
CA GLU A 97 5.27 -9.44 -7.34
C GLU A 97 4.87 -9.41 -5.85
N THR A 98 5.79 -8.94 -5.00
CA THR A 98 5.58 -8.81 -3.55
C THR A 98 5.60 -7.36 -3.10
N LEU A 99 4.93 -7.06 -1.98
CA LEU A 99 4.99 -5.72 -1.37
C LEU A 99 6.44 -5.32 -1.04
N GLU A 100 7.24 -6.27 -0.60
CA GLU A 100 8.63 -6.06 -0.21
C GLU A 100 9.50 -5.68 -1.39
N GLU A 101 9.41 -6.39 -2.52
CA GLU A 101 10.10 -5.99 -3.76
C GLU A 101 9.71 -4.59 -4.22
N ALA A 102 8.43 -4.23 -4.11
CA ALA A 102 7.95 -2.92 -4.50
C ALA A 102 8.50 -1.82 -3.58
N VAL A 103 8.60 -2.09 -2.27
CA VAL A 103 9.21 -1.20 -1.29
C VAL A 103 10.69 -1.03 -1.58
N ASN A 104 11.45 -2.12 -1.73
CA ASN A 104 12.88 -2.07 -2.00
C ASN A 104 13.17 -1.25 -3.26
N LYS A 105 12.41 -1.50 -4.34
CA LYS A 105 12.55 -0.76 -5.58
C LYS A 105 12.18 0.71 -5.44
N ALA A 106 11.13 1.04 -4.68
CA ALA A 106 10.75 2.43 -4.43
C ALA A 106 11.80 3.18 -3.59
N THR A 107 12.43 2.49 -2.64
CA THR A 107 13.53 3.02 -1.84
C THR A 107 14.75 3.29 -2.70
N GLU A 108 15.14 2.34 -3.57
CA GLU A 108 16.26 2.51 -4.50
C GLU A 108 16.03 3.69 -5.47
N ILE A 109 14.82 3.83 -6.03
CA ILE A 109 14.47 4.96 -6.90
C ILE A 109 14.57 6.32 -6.19
N ASN A 110 14.27 6.34 -4.89
CA ASN A 110 14.30 7.56 -4.08
C ASN A 110 15.55 7.68 -3.23
N ASP A 111 16.60 6.90 -3.51
CA ASP A 111 17.86 7.03 -2.82
C ASP A 111 18.39 8.47 -3.03
N PRO A 112 18.65 9.24 -1.97
CA PRO A 112 19.11 10.62 -2.11
C PRO A 112 20.45 10.75 -2.84
N ILE A 113 21.26 9.69 -2.89
CA ILE A 113 22.53 9.67 -3.61
C ILE A 113 22.29 9.54 -5.13
N ASP A 114 21.37 8.67 -5.53
CA ASP A 114 21.13 8.36 -6.94
C ASP A 114 20.01 9.21 -7.57
N ASN A 115 19.13 9.78 -6.74
CA ASN A 115 18.06 10.65 -7.18
C ASN A 115 18.58 12.08 -7.43
N VAL A 116 18.95 12.32 -8.69
CA VAL A 116 19.44 13.62 -9.18
C VAL A 116 18.50 14.78 -8.83
N ALA A 117 17.18 14.59 -8.81
CA ALA A 117 16.26 15.67 -8.47
C ALA A 117 16.47 16.15 -7.02
N HIS A 118 16.68 15.21 -6.09
CA HIS A 118 17.03 15.53 -4.71
C HIS A 118 18.46 16.05 -4.59
N GLY A 119 19.41 15.50 -5.34
CA GLY A 119 20.78 15.99 -5.39
C GLY A 119 20.86 17.46 -5.83
N MET A 120 20.08 17.86 -6.83
CA MET A 120 20.02 19.25 -7.31
C MET A 120 19.41 20.18 -6.25
N GLU A 121 18.31 19.78 -5.61
CA GLU A 121 17.68 20.54 -4.52
C GLU A 121 18.66 20.79 -3.37
N ASN A 122 19.43 19.77 -2.98
CA ASN A 122 20.44 19.86 -1.92
C ASN A 122 21.60 20.83 -2.25
N ILE A 123 21.90 21.06 -3.53
CA ILE A 123 22.93 22.01 -3.99
C ILE A 123 22.30 23.41 -4.25
N GLY A 124 21.00 23.58 -3.98
CA GLY A 124 20.28 24.82 -4.21
C GLY A 124 19.96 25.09 -5.69
N GLN A 125 20.03 24.06 -6.54
CA GLN A 125 19.69 24.16 -7.96
C GLN A 125 18.31 23.54 -8.23
N ALA A 126 17.50 24.22 -9.03
CA ALA A 126 16.21 23.68 -9.45
C ALA A 126 16.41 22.59 -10.50
N PHE A 127 15.78 21.42 -10.30
CA PHE A 127 15.69 20.41 -11.36
C PHE A 127 14.90 20.99 -12.55
N VAL A 128 15.43 20.83 -13.76
CA VAL A 128 14.80 21.35 -14.99
C VAL A 128 13.52 20.55 -15.26
N ALA A 129 12.40 21.01 -14.70
CA ALA A 129 11.09 20.64 -15.19
C ALA A 129 10.91 21.28 -16.57
N ALA A 130 10.30 20.55 -17.52
CA ALA A 130 9.90 21.15 -18.79
C ALA A 130 9.14 22.45 -18.50
N PRO A 131 9.40 23.55 -19.22
CA PRO A 131 8.65 24.77 -19.00
C PRO A 131 7.17 24.42 -19.15
N ASP A 132 6.39 24.70 -18.10
CA ASP A 132 4.95 24.81 -18.23
C ASP A 132 4.68 25.67 -19.48
N THR A 133 3.64 25.33 -20.22
CA THR A 133 3.24 26.04 -21.44
C THR A 133 2.71 27.43 -21.07
N TYR A 134 3.58 28.30 -20.56
CA TYR A 134 3.28 29.69 -20.34
C TYR A 134 3.30 30.35 -21.70
N VAL A 135 2.11 30.78 -22.13
CA VAL A 135 1.95 31.73 -23.22
C VAL A 135 2.74 32.97 -22.82
N VAL A 136 3.89 33.20 -23.46
CA VAL A 136 4.65 34.43 -23.31
C VAL A 136 3.80 35.54 -23.89
N PRO A 137 3.38 36.57 -23.12
CA PRO A 137 2.79 37.75 -23.71
C PRO A 137 3.92 38.42 -24.51
N ALA A 138 3.74 38.53 -25.82
CA ALA A 138 4.65 39.30 -26.65
C ALA A 138 4.52 40.78 -26.25
N SER A 139 5.42 41.23 -25.36
CA SER A 139 5.59 42.65 -25.09
C SER A 139 6.04 43.33 -26.37
N GLY A 140 5.12 44.03 -27.02
CA GLY A 140 5.40 44.82 -28.21
C GLY A 140 6.45 45.88 -27.91
N THR A 141 7.61 45.77 -28.56
CA THR A 141 8.63 46.81 -28.58
C THR A 141 8.06 48.03 -29.29
N THR A 142 7.58 49.01 -28.52
CA THR A 142 7.31 50.34 -29.07
C THR A 142 8.62 51.11 -28.99
N GLY A 143 9.28 51.27 -30.14
CA GLY A 143 10.47 52.09 -30.27
C GLY A 143 10.19 53.52 -29.80
N HIS A 144 11.02 54.00 -28.88
CA HIS A 144 11.10 55.41 -28.55
C HIS A 144 11.82 56.10 -29.71
N MET A 145 11.07 56.82 -30.55
CA MET A 145 11.63 57.77 -31.50
C MET A 145 11.80 59.10 -30.77
N ALA A 146 13.07 59.49 -30.63
CA ALA A 146 13.65 60.82 -30.34
C ALA A 146 12.80 61.86 -29.60
#